data_AF-A0A4S2SJA5-F1
#
_entry.id   AF-A0A4S2SJA5-F1
#
_cell.length_a   1.000
_cell.length_b   1.000
_cell.length_c   1.000
_cell.angle_alpha   90.00
_cell.angle_beta   90.00
_cell.angle_gamma   90.00
#
_symmetry.space_group_name_H-M   'P 1'
#
loop_
_entity.id
_entity.type
_entity.pdbx_description
1 polymer ?
#
loop_
_entity_poly.entity_id
_entity_poly.type
_entity_poly.pdbx_seq_one_letter_code
_entity_poly.pdbx_strand_id
1 'polypeptide(L)'
;MTVGVDGSPESRGAARWAAQEALLRQVPLRLVHAVDWPLDPVLPGLGRQDVDRWADQALTEAAQELHGRHQNLEITTRCLTARPAAALAAEAADAGLLVLGSRGLGGLVGFVAGSVAMSTVVATDTPVVLVRAADDPDGPDGPGTGSGSGSGSGSGSEIVVGVDIHEACDRVLAFAFEEADRRHCPLRAVHGWKMPAAYSYAPFFDPDNERDIGRSVTHMVGDMLLPWQHKFPHVNVSHNVFMGSAGGHLVRASQGAGLVVVGRRVRRSPLGAHLGSVAHAVLHHAAAPVAVIAHD
;
A
#
# COMPACT_ATOMS: atom_id res chain seq x y z
N MET A 1 -15.50 -0.83 -3.21
CA MET A 1 -14.04 -0.67 -3.38
C MET A 1 -13.78 0.01 -4.71
N THR A 2 -12.74 0.83 -4.82
CA THR A 2 -12.40 1.51 -6.08
C THR A 2 -10.98 1.14 -6.50
N VAL A 3 -10.77 0.93 -7.80
CA VAL A 3 -9.43 0.72 -8.38
C VAL A 3 -9.22 1.63 -9.58
N GLY A 4 -8.08 2.29 -9.64
CA GLY A 4 -7.65 3.08 -10.79
C GLY A 4 -7.09 2.18 -11.89
N VAL A 5 -7.62 2.31 -13.11
CA VAL A 5 -7.16 1.57 -14.29
C VAL A 5 -6.71 2.54 -15.38
N ASP A 6 -5.60 2.22 -16.05
CA ASP A 6 -5.02 3.03 -17.14
C ASP A 6 -4.50 2.16 -18.30
N GLY A 7 -4.89 0.88 -18.33
CA GLY A 7 -4.45 -0.09 -19.34
C GLY A 7 -3.02 -0.61 -19.15
N SER A 8 -2.23 -0.05 -18.23
CA SER A 8 -0.89 -0.55 -17.92
C SER A 8 -0.92 -1.93 -17.25
N PRO A 9 0.15 -2.74 -17.37
CA PRO A 9 0.29 -3.99 -16.63
C PRO A 9 0.14 -3.82 -15.12
N GLU A 10 0.63 -2.70 -14.57
CA GLU A 10 0.53 -2.35 -13.16
C GLU A 10 -0.90 -2.14 -12.71
N SER A 11 -1.70 -1.41 -13.51
CA SER A 11 -3.11 -1.17 -13.17
C SER A 11 -3.97 -2.42 -13.34
N ARG A 12 -3.63 -3.32 -14.27
CA ARG A 12 -4.22 -4.66 -14.36
C ARG A 12 -3.88 -5.53 -13.13
N GLY A 13 -2.61 -5.50 -12.69
CA GLY A 13 -2.19 -6.15 -11.44
C GLY A 13 -2.95 -5.61 -10.22
N ALA A 14 -3.13 -4.29 -10.15
CA ALA A 14 -3.95 -3.64 -9.12
C ALA A 14 -5.42 -4.07 -9.20
N ALA A 15 -6.00 -4.17 -10.40
CA ALA A 15 -7.38 -4.62 -10.59
C ALA A 15 -7.58 -6.07 -10.13
N ARG A 16 -6.62 -6.97 -10.42
CA ARG A 16 -6.65 -8.36 -9.92
C ARG A 16 -6.58 -8.43 -8.40
N TRP A 17 -5.65 -7.69 -7.79
CA TRP A 17 -5.54 -7.62 -6.34
C TRP A 17 -6.81 -7.04 -5.71
N ALA A 18 -7.35 -5.96 -6.27
CA ALA A 18 -8.58 -5.32 -5.80
C ALA A 18 -9.79 -6.25 -5.93
N ALA A 19 -9.86 -7.10 -6.95
CA ALA A 19 -10.92 -8.09 -7.10
C ALA A 19 -10.87 -9.15 -5.99
N GLN A 20 -9.67 -9.67 -5.67
CA GLN A 20 -9.49 -10.59 -4.54
C GLN A 20 -9.89 -9.93 -3.22
N GLU A 21 -9.47 -8.68 -3.01
CA GLU A 21 -9.79 -7.94 -1.79
C GLU A 21 -11.29 -7.59 -1.70
N ALA A 22 -11.93 -7.25 -2.81
CA ALA A 22 -13.37 -6.99 -2.87
C ALA A 22 -14.19 -8.25 -2.53
N LEU A 23 -13.75 -9.43 -2.98
CA LEU A 23 -14.34 -10.72 -2.60
C LEU A 23 -14.18 -11.01 -1.10
N LEU A 24 -12.96 -10.81 -0.55
CA LEU A 24 -12.70 -10.95 0.89
C LEU A 24 -13.55 -10.01 1.76
N ARG A 25 -13.88 -8.83 1.21
CA ARG A 25 -14.70 -7.82 1.88
C ARG A 25 -16.19 -7.93 1.57
N GLN A 26 -16.57 -8.79 0.61
CA GLN A 26 -17.93 -8.92 0.11
C GLN A 26 -18.54 -7.57 -0.33
N VAL A 27 -17.76 -6.78 -1.05
CA VAL A 27 -18.17 -5.46 -1.57
C VAL A 27 -18.05 -5.40 -3.10
N PRO A 28 -18.82 -4.54 -3.78
CA PRO A 28 -18.66 -4.33 -5.21
C PRO A 28 -17.30 -3.67 -5.52
N LEU A 29 -16.79 -3.95 -6.72
CA LEU A 29 -15.58 -3.35 -7.27
C LEU A 29 -15.94 -2.32 -8.35
N ARG A 30 -15.44 -1.10 -8.21
CA ARG A 30 -15.56 -0.05 -9.22
C ARG A 30 -14.21 0.18 -9.90
N LEU A 31 -14.15 -0.06 -11.20
CA LEU A 31 -13.01 0.27 -12.06
C LEU A 31 -13.14 1.73 -12.51
N VAL A 32 -12.10 2.53 -12.30
CA VAL A 32 -12.13 3.96 -12.57
C VAL A 32 -10.96 4.35 -13.45
N HIS A 33 -11.26 4.99 -14.57
CA HIS A 33 -10.26 5.62 -15.43
C HIS A 33 -10.46 7.12 -15.38
N ALA A 34 -9.38 7.89 -15.23
CA ALA A 34 -9.44 9.34 -15.19
C ALA A 34 -8.60 9.93 -16.33
N VAL A 35 -9.25 10.72 -17.19
CA VAL A 35 -8.66 11.38 -18.35
C VAL A 35 -8.54 12.86 -18.07
N ASP A 36 -7.33 13.41 -18.19
CA ASP A 36 -7.12 14.85 -18.23
C ASP A 36 -7.27 15.34 -19.68
N TRP A 37 -8.28 16.16 -19.96
CA TRP A 37 -8.41 16.81 -21.25
C TRP A 37 -7.71 18.16 -21.16
N PRO A 38 -6.59 18.40 -21.87
CA PRO A 38 -6.01 19.74 -21.93
C PRO A 38 -7.05 20.66 -22.57
N LEU A 39 -7.43 21.74 -21.88
CA LEU A 39 -8.43 22.71 -22.36
C LEU A 39 -8.08 23.38 -23.70
N ASP A 40 -6.91 23.10 -24.29
CA ASP A 40 -6.40 23.70 -25.52
C ASP A 40 -6.18 22.68 -26.66
N PRO A 41 -6.81 22.86 -27.84
CA PRO A 41 -6.64 22.01 -29.01
C PRO A 41 -5.37 22.42 -29.78
N VAL A 42 -4.17 22.20 -29.22
CA VAL A 42 -2.91 22.62 -29.86
C VAL A 42 -2.07 21.44 -30.39
N LEU A 43 -2.39 20.20 -30.04
CA LEU A 43 -1.68 19.03 -30.56
C LEU A 43 -2.46 18.37 -31.72
N PRO A 44 -1.96 18.44 -32.98
CA PRO A 44 -2.52 17.70 -34.08
C PRO A 44 -2.21 16.21 -33.90
N GLY A 45 -3.23 15.35 -33.84
CA GLY A 45 -3.07 13.89 -34.01
C GLY A 45 -3.63 12.99 -32.92
N LEU A 46 -4.05 13.50 -31.76
CA LEU A 46 -4.82 12.74 -30.77
C LEU A 46 -6.17 13.42 -30.59
N GLY A 47 -7.19 12.92 -31.29
CA GLY A 47 -8.55 13.42 -31.13
C GLY A 47 -9.11 13.02 -29.78
N ARG A 48 -10.04 13.82 -29.24
CA ARG A 48 -10.85 13.45 -28.05
C ARG A 48 -11.40 12.02 -28.15
N GLN A 49 -11.84 11.65 -29.36
CA GLN A 49 -12.39 10.33 -29.66
C GLN A 49 -11.38 9.19 -29.47
N ASP A 50 -10.10 9.41 -29.75
CA ASP A 50 -9.07 8.36 -29.62
C ASP A 50 -8.76 8.10 -28.15
N VAL A 51 -8.71 9.16 -27.34
CA VAL A 51 -8.49 9.08 -25.89
C VAL A 51 -9.71 8.45 -25.18
N ASP A 52 -10.93 8.86 -25.55
CA ASP A 52 -12.16 8.29 -25.00
C ASP A 52 -12.26 6.78 -25.35
N ARG A 53 -11.94 6.39 -26.60
CA ARG A 53 -11.87 4.97 -26.99
C ARG A 53 -10.84 4.21 -26.20
N TRP A 54 -9.66 4.78 -25.97
CA TRP A 54 -8.61 4.13 -25.19
C TRP A 54 -9.02 3.94 -23.73
N ALA A 55 -9.66 4.95 -23.12
CA ALA A 55 -10.21 4.85 -21.77
C ALA A 55 -11.29 3.76 -21.66
N ASP A 56 -12.22 3.74 -22.60
CA ASP A 56 -13.29 2.72 -22.67
C ASP A 56 -12.69 1.32 -22.89
N GLN A 57 -11.67 1.21 -23.75
CA GLN A 57 -10.97 -0.04 -24.01
C GLN A 57 -10.27 -0.55 -22.74
N ALA A 58 -9.51 0.31 -22.05
CA ALA A 58 -8.83 -0.06 -20.80
C ALA A 58 -9.81 -0.54 -19.72
N LEU A 59 -10.95 0.14 -19.56
CA LEU A 59 -12.01 -0.26 -18.63
C LEU A 59 -12.66 -1.59 -19.05
N THR A 60 -12.97 -1.74 -20.33
CA THR A 60 -13.63 -2.93 -20.88
C THR A 60 -12.75 -4.16 -20.75
N GLU A 61 -11.47 -4.06 -21.13
CA GLU A 61 -10.51 -5.16 -21.03
C GLU A 61 -10.30 -5.60 -19.58
N ALA A 62 -10.14 -4.64 -18.65
CA ALA A 62 -10.03 -4.95 -17.23
C ALA A 62 -11.30 -5.60 -16.67
N ALA A 63 -12.49 -5.10 -17.03
CA ALA A 63 -13.75 -5.69 -16.60
C ALA A 63 -13.93 -7.12 -17.13
N GLN A 64 -13.64 -7.35 -18.41
CA GLN A 64 -13.72 -8.67 -19.04
C GLN A 64 -12.76 -9.67 -18.40
N GLU A 65 -11.50 -9.27 -18.17
CA GLU A 65 -10.50 -10.09 -17.49
C GLU A 65 -11.00 -10.54 -16.11
N LEU A 66 -11.50 -9.59 -15.31
CA LEU A 66 -11.95 -9.88 -13.96
C LEU A 66 -13.25 -10.70 -13.94
N HIS A 67 -14.18 -10.45 -14.84
CA HIS A 67 -15.43 -11.20 -14.93
C HIS A 67 -15.18 -12.67 -15.33
N GLY A 68 -14.19 -12.92 -16.19
CA GLY A 68 -13.76 -14.27 -16.54
C GLY A 68 -13.19 -15.06 -15.35
N ARG A 69 -12.57 -14.38 -14.38
CA ARG A 69 -11.97 -14.99 -13.17
C ARG A 69 -12.93 -15.04 -11.98
N HIS A 70 -13.84 -14.08 -11.87
CA HIS A 70 -14.66 -13.83 -10.69
C HIS A 70 -16.13 -13.56 -11.06
N GLN A 71 -16.86 -14.62 -11.41
CA GLN A 71 -18.24 -14.52 -11.89
C GLN A 71 -19.22 -13.90 -10.86
N ASN A 72 -18.91 -14.02 -9.57
CA ASN A 72 -19.77 -13.52 -8.48
C ASN A 72 -19.42 -12.09 -8.02
N LEU A 73 -18.42 -11.44 -8.63
CA LEU A 73 -18.03 -10.09 -8.26
C LEU A 73 -18.85 -9.07 -9.06
N GLU A 74 -19.59 -8.21 -8.35
CA GLU A 74 -20.24 -7.05 -8.97
C GLU A 74 -19.16 -6.04 -9.38
N ILE A 75 -19.01 -5.84 -10.70
CA ILE A 75 -18.02 -4.94 -11.29
C ILE A 75 -18.76 -3.80 -12.00
N THR A 76 -18.45 -2.56 -11.62
CA THR A 76 -18.92 -1.35 -12.31
C THR A 76 -17.75 -0.59 -12.89
N THR A 77 -17.96 0.16 -13.97
CA THR A 77 -16.94 1.00 -14.61
C THR A 77 -17.35 2.47 -14.53
N ARG A 78 -16.36 3.36 -14.38
CA ARG A 78 -16.57 4.81 -14.41
C ARG A 78 -15.40 5.49 -15.11
N CYS A 79 -15.69 6.28 -16.14
CA CYS A 79 -14.72 7.17 -16.76
C CYS A 79 -14.93 8.60 -16.21
N LEU A 80 -13.85 9.24 -15.76
CA LEU A 80 -13.85 10.58 -15.19
C LEU A 80 -13.06 11.54 -16.08
N THR A 81 -13.59 12.72 -16.36
CA THR A 81 -12.90 13.77 -17.12
C THR A 81 -12.39 14.85 -16.17
N ALA A 82 -11.20 14.62 -15.60
CA ALA A 82 -10.54 15.54 -14.67
C ALA A 82 -9.08 15.11 -14.48
N ARG A 83 -8.28 15.97 -13.83
CA ARG A 83 -6.91 15.63 -13.41
C ARG A 83 -6.90 14.32 -12.62
N PRO A 84 -6.17 13.28 -13.07
CA PRO A 84 -6.32 11.92 -12.55
C PRO A 84 -6.23 11.79 -11.03
N ALA A 85 -5.24 12.44 -10.42
CA ALA A 85 -5.05 12.34 -8.97
C ALA A 85 -6.21 12.97 -8.17
N ALA A 86 -6.73 14.11 -8.62
CA ALA A 86 -7.86 14.77 -7.97
C ALA A 86 -9.16 13.97 -8.19
N ALA A 87 -9.36 13.45 -9.40
CA ALA A 87 -10.52 12.63 -9.75
C ALA A 87 -10.57 11.34 -8.90
N LEU A 88 -9.44 10.62 -8.82
CA LEU A 88 -9.32 9.40 -8.02
C LEU A 88 -9.46 9.67 -6.52
N ALA A 89 -8.91 10.78 -6.01
CA ALA A 89 -9.05 11.16 -4.61
C ALA A 89 -10.51 11.50 -4.24
N ALA A 90 -11.22 12.22 -5.13
CA ALA A 90 -12.63 12.53 -4.96
C ALA A 90 -13.50 11.26 -5.01
N GLU A 91 -13.24 10.37 -5.97
CA GLU A 91 -13.93 9.08 -6.09
C GLU A 91 -13.66 8.16 -4.88
N ALA A 92 -12.47 8.24 -4.30
CA ALA A 92 -12.11 7.46 -3.11
C ALA A 92 -12.89 7.88 -1.87
N ALA A 93 -13.47 9.08 -1.81
CA ALA A 93 -14.27 9.53 -0.67
C ALA A 93 -15.54 8.68 -0.47
N ASP A 94 -16.10 8.15 -1.56
CA ASP A 94 -17.25 7.24 -1.54
C ASP A 94 -16.84 5.75 -1.41
N ALA A 95 -15.54 5.47 -1.28
CA ALA A 95 -14.99 4.12 -1.20
C ALA A 95 -14.36 3.85 0.16
N GLY A 96 -14.48 2.60 0.65
CA GLY A 96 -13.77 2.15 1.85
C GLY A 96 -12.27 1.84 1.63
N LEU A 97 -11.84 1.72 0.36
CA LEU A 97 -10.46 1.43 -0.04
C LEU A 97 -10.27 1.84 -1.51
N LEU A 98 -9.19 2.55 -1.79
CA LEU A 98 -8.70 2.83 -3.14
C LEU A 98 -7.49 1.95 -3.45
N VAL A 99 -7.46 1.33 -4.62
CA VAL A 99 -6.32 0.52 -5.09
C VAL A 99 -5.73 1.16 -6.34
N LEU A 100 -4.42 1.29 -6.42
CA LEU A 100 -3.71 1.86 -7.57
C LEU A 100 -2.52 0.99 -7.97
N GLY A 101 -2.26 0.93 -9.27
CA GLY A 101 -1.01 0.36 -9.79
C GLY A 101 0.19 1.23 -9.44
N SER A 102 1.33 0.59 -9.22
CA SER A 102 2.62 1.24 -9.03
C SER A 102 3.68 0.58 -9.91
N ARG A 103 4.46 1.43 -10.59
CA ARG A 103 5.51 1.01 -11.53
C ARG A 103 6.69 0.40 -10.79
N GLY A 104 7.13 -0.76 -11.25
CA GLY A 104 8.48 -1.26 -11.00
C GLY A 104 9.41 -0.77 -12.10
N LEU A 105 10.59 -0.27 -11.76
CA LEU A 105 11.67 -0.24 -12.74
C LEU A 105 12.15 -1.70 -12.84
N GLY A 106 12.02 -2.31 -14.01
CA GLY A 106 12.30 -3.73 -14.20
C GLY A 106 13.65 -4.16 -13.60
N GLY A 107 13.71 -5.38 -13.06
CA GLY A 107 14.96 -6.06 -12.69
C GLY A 107 15.86 -5.32 -11.69
N LEU A 108 15.70 -5.65 -10.40
CA LEU A 108 16.68 -5.49 -9.32
C LEU A 108 17.05 -4.08 -8.79
N VAL A 109 16.53 -2.96 -9.32
CA VAL A 109 16.95 -1.62 -8.83
C VAL A 109 15.78 -0.67 -8.58
N GLY A 110 15.12 -0.82 -7.42
CA GLY A 110 14.26 0.21 -6.81
C GLY A 110 12.97 0.55 -7.56
N PHE A 111 12.02 1.20 -6.86
CA PHE A 111 10.67 1.45 -7.37
C PHE A 111 10.40 2.95 -7.44
N VAL A 112 9.55 3.34 -8.39
CA VAL A 112 9.05 4.72 -8.48
C VAL A 112 7.54 4.66 -8.49
N ALA A 113 6.94 4.96 -7.33
CA ALA A 113 5.52 5.20 -7.26
C ALA A 113 5.16 6.29 -8.29
N GLY A 114 4.16 6.00 -9.14
CA GLY A 114 3.75 6.91 -10.22
C GLY A 114 3.31 8.26 -9.65
N SER A 115 3.50 9.34 -10.42
CA SER A 115 3.14 10.70 -10.00
C SER A 115 1.65 10.82 -9.63
N VAL A 116 0.77 10.16 -10.40
CA VAL A 116 -0.67 10.09 -10.11
C VAL A 116 -0.93 9.35 -8.80
N ALA A 117 -0.34 8.17 -8.60
CA ALA A 117 -0.52 7.38 -7.39
C ALA A 117 -0.06 8.15 -6.13
N MET A 118 1.13 8.76 -6.17
CA MET A 118 1.66 9.56 -5.07
C MET A 118 0.80 10.78 -4.77
N SER A 119 0.39 11.51 -5.82
CA SER A 119 -0.48 12.68 -5.65
C SER A 119 -1.85 12.29 -5.08
N THR A 120 -2.37 11.13 -5.47
CA THR A 120 -3.65 10.60 -4.96
C THR A 120 -3.54 10.21 -3.49
N VAL A 121 -2.49 9.46 -3.11
CA VAL A 121 -2.23 9.05 -1.72
C VAL A 121 -2.20 10.26 -0.77
N VAL A 122 -1.67 11.38 -1.24
CA VAL A 122 -1.58 12.63 -0.47
C VAL A 122 -2.92 13.39 -0.44
N ALA A 123 -3.76 13.24 -1.48
CA ALA A 123 -4.98 14.00 -1.66
C ALA A 123 -6.25 13.36 -1.07
N THR A 124 -6.18 12.14 -0.53
CA THR A 124 -7.34 11.45 0.07
C THR A 124 -7.04 10.92 1.47
N ASP A 125 -8.05 10.94 2.33
CA ASP A 125 -8.01 10.33 3.67
C ASP A 125 -8.51 8.87 3.66
N THR A 126 -9.04 8.41 2.52
CA THR A 126 -9.38 7.01 2.29
C THR A 126 -8.10 6.16 2.24
N PRO A 127 -8.07 4.98 2.87
CA PRO A 127 -6.96 4.04 2.72
C PRO A 127 -6.63 3.79 1.24
N VAL A 128 -5.34 3.89 0.88
CA VAL A 128 -4.85 3.64 -0.48
C VAL A 128 -3.88 2.47 -0.48
N VAL A 129 -4.13 1.47 -1.31
CA VAL A 129 -3.20 0.35 -1.53
C VAL A 129 -2.50 0.53 -2.88
N LEU A 130 -1.18 0.59 -2.83
CA LEU A 130 -0.34 0.53 -4.02
C LEU A 130 0.07 -0.92 -4.28
N VAL A 131 -0.35 -1.42 -5.43
CA VAL A 131 -0.08 -2.77 -5.91
C VAL A 131 0.95 -2.69 -7.03
N ARG A 132 1.86 -3.65 -7.09
CA ARG A 132 2.82 -3.75 -8.19
C ARG A 132 2.33 -4.71 -9.24
N ALA A 133 2.75 -4.50 -10.48
CA ALA A 133 2.72 -5.58 -11.45
C ALA A 133 3.55 -6.74 -10.88
N ALA A 134 2.88 -7.79 -10.42
CA ALA A 134 3.55 -9.07 -10.27
C ALA A 134 3.84 -9.57 -11.69
N ASP A 135 5.04 -10.10 -11.91
CA ASP A 135 5.28 -10.97 -13.05
C ASP A 135 4.21 -12.06 -13.01
N ASP A 136 3.44 -12.19 -14.08
CA ASP A 136 2.29 -13.09 -14.16
C ASP A 136 2.74 -14.53 -13.86
N PRO A 137 2.35 -15.16 -12.75
CA PRO A 137 2.76 -16.53 -12.46
C PRO A 137 2.15 -17.53 -13.46
N ASP A 138 1.14 -17.11 -14.23
CA ASP A 138 0.45 -17.91 -15.25
C ASP A 138 0.80 -17.48 -16.70
N GLY A 139 1.85 -16.66 -16.88
CA GLY A 139 2.32 -16.29 -18.21
C GLY A 139 2.95 -17.48 -18.98
N PRO A 140 2.80 -17.57 -20.31
CA PRO A 140 3.37 -18.67 -21.11
C PRO A 140 4.91 -18.72 -21.12
N ASP A 141 5.57 -17.65 -20.67
CA ASP A 141 7.03 -17.48 -20.62
C ASP A 141 7.56 -17.37 -19.16
N GLY A 142 7.04 -18.18 -18.24
CA GLY A 142 7.63 -18.31 -16.90
C GLY A 142 9.10 -18.78 -17.00
N PRO A 143 10.08 -18.11 -16.37
CA PRO A 143 11.47 -18.51 -16.47
C PRO A 143 11.67 -19.87 -15.79
N GLY A 144 11.85 -20.89 -16.61
CA GLY A 144 12.45 -22.13 -16.17
C GLY A 144 13.86 -21.88 -15.64
N THR A 145 14.17 -22.58 -14.54
CA THR A 145 15.50 -22.80 -13.94
C THR A 145 16.01 -21.75 -12.94
N GLY A 146 16.10 -22.17 -11.67
CA GLY A 146 16.85 -21.46 -10.61
C GLY A 146 16.32 -21.71 -9.20
N SER A 147 16.64 -22.87 -8.62
CA SER A 147 16.43 -23.26 -7.21
C SER A 147 16.47 -22.12 -6.17
N GLY A 148 15.38 -21.94 -5.41
CA GLY A 148 15.37 -21.17 -4.16
C GLY A 148 14.00 -20.72 -3.67
N SER A 149 13.21 -21.66 -3.12
CA SER A 149 11.95 -21.47 -2.37
C SER A 149 10.76 -20.87 -3.13
N GLY A 150 9.83 -21.77 -3.49
CA GLY A 150 8.55 -21.43 -4.06
C GLY A 150 7.68 -20.57 -3.14
N SER A 151 6.81 -19.79 -3.76
CA SER A 151 5.63 -19.24 -3.12
C SER A 151 4.53 -19.26 -4.16
N GLY A 152 4.01 -20.47 -4.39
CA GLY A 152 2.71 -20.64 -5.01
C GLY A 152 1.64 -19.99 -4.14
N SER A 153 0.53 -19.62 -4.77
CA SER A 153 -0.73 -19.31 -4.12
C SER A 153 -1.02 -20.29 -2.98
N GLY A 154 -1.15 -19.76 -1.74
CA GLY A 154 -1.73 -20.47 -0.60
C GLY A 154 -0.76 -20.82 0.53
N SER A 155 -0.50 -19.87 1.44
CA SER A 155 -0.43 -20.06 2.92
C SER A 155 0.19 -18.82 3.59
N GLY A 156 -0.69 -17.89 4.01
CA GLY A 156 -0.45 -16.92 5.09
C GLY A 156 0.80 -16.05 5.05
N SER A 157 1.00 -15.25 4.01
CA SER A 157 1.96 -14.16 4.07
C SER A 157 1.50 -13.13 5.12
N GLU A 158 2.41 -12.75 6.02
CA GLU A 158 2.07 -11.93 7.20
C GLU A 158 1.71 -10.48 6.80
N ILE A 159 0.88 -9.82 7.61
CA ILE A 159 0.68 -8.36 7.53
C ILE A 159 1.81 -7.69 8.31
N VAL A 160 2.57 -6.81 7.67
CA VAL A 160 3.61 -6.03 8.35
C VAL A 160 3.11 -4.60 8.55
N VAL A 161 3.10 -4.10 9.79
CA VAL A 161 2.68 -2.72 10.08
C VAL A 161 3.83 -1.91 10.68
N GLY A 162 4.08 -0.73 10.13
CA GLY A 162 4.98 0.26 10.72
C GLY A 162 4.26 1.06 11.80
N VAL A 163 4.77 1.03 13.03
CA VAL A 163 4.19 1.76 14.17
C VAL A 163 5.18 2.79 14.72
N ASP A 164 4.64 3.92 15.17
CA ASP A 164 5.39 4.95 15.89
C ASP A 164 4.74 5.11 17.28
N ILE A 165 5.46 4.74 18.33
CA ILE A 165 4.97 4.80 19.71
C ILE A 165 4.75 6.22 20.21
N HIS A 166 5.34 7.21 19.54
CA HIS A 166 5.23 8.60 19.95
C HIS A 166 3.98 9.28 19.39
N GLU A 167 3.18 8.57 18.60
CA GLU A 167 2.11 9.15 17.81
C GLU A 167 0.87 8.29 17.76
N ALA A 168 -0.28 8.94 17.61
CA ALA A 168 -1.54 8.24 17.42
C ALA A 168 -1.51 7.50 16.08
N CYS A 169 -1.52 6.17 16.13
CA CYS A 169 -1.62 5.34 14.94
C CYS A 169 -2.80 4.35 14.99
N ASP A 170 -3.84 4.68 15.78
CA ASP A 170 -5.03 3.85 15.96
C ASP A 170 -5.70 3.49 14.64
N ARG A 171 -5.76 4.42 13.67
CA ARG A 171 -6.31 4.13 12.33
C ARG A 171 -5.44 3.14 11.55
N VAL A 172 -4.12 3.23 11.70
CA VAL A 172 -3.14 2.35 11.04
C VAL A 172 -3.23 0.94 11.64
N LEU A 173 -3.27 0.86 12.97
CA LEU A 173 -3.45 -0.40 13.70
C LEU A 173 -4.82 -1.02 13.40
N ALA A 174 -5.91 -0.24 13.44
CA ALA A 174 -7.25 -0.70 13.08
C ALA A 174 -7.25 -1.39 11.72
N PHE A 175 -6.73 -0.69 10.70
CA PHE A 175 -6.67 -1.24 9.36
C PHE A 175 -5.83 -2.53 9.31
N ALA A 176 -4.64 -2.53 9.92
CA ALA A 176 -3.75 -3.69 9.89
C ALA A 176 -4.35 -4.92 10.59
N PHE A 177 -4.98 -4.72 11.76
CA PHE A 177 -5.62 -5.79 12.51
C PHE A 177 -6.88 -6.33 11.81
N GLU A 178 -7.74 -5.45 11.30
CA GLU A 178 -8.92 -5.84 10.51
C GLU A 178 -8.54 -6.64 9.26
N GLU A 179 -7.43 -6.25 8.63
CA GLU A 179 -6.91 -6.95 7.45
C GLU A 179 -6.31 -8.32 7.81
N ALA A 180 -5.54 -8.39 8.90
CA ALA A 180 -4.96 -9.63 9.37
C ALA A 180 -6.03 -10.64 9.80
N ASP A 181 -7.07 -10.17 10.49
CA ASP A 181 -8.22 -10.98 10.92
C ASP A 181 -8.99 -11.51 9.70
N ARG A 182 -9.31 -10.64 8.73
CA ARG A 182 -10.02 -11.01 7.49
C ARG A 182 -9.27 -12.05 6.66
N ARG A 183 -7.94 -11.99 6.65
CA ARG A 183 -7.07 -12.92 5.91
C ARG A 183 -6.63 -14.13 6.74
N HIS A 184 -6.99 -14.19 8.02
CA HIS A 184 -6.54 -15.21 8.97
C HIS A 184 -5.02 -15.41 8.94
N CYS A 185 -4.27 -14.31 9.00
CA CYS A 185 -2.81 -14.33 8.88
C CYS A 185 -2.15 -13.57 10.06
N PRO A 186 -0.88 -13.87 10.38
CA PRO A 186 -0.18 -13.20 11.45
C PRO A 186 0.09 -11.72 11.13
N LEU A 187 0.18 -10.91 12.18
CA LEU A 187 0.54 -9.49 12.10
C LEU A 187 1.89 -9.25 12.78
N ARG A 188 2.79 -8.58 12.08
CA ARG A 188 4.10 -8.15 12.59
C ARG A 188 4.17 -6.63 12.69
N ALA A 189 4.22 -6.12 13.91
CA ALA A 189 4.49 -4.70 14.16
C ALA A 189 6.00 -4.43 14.10
N VAL A 190 6.39 -3.35 13.41
CA VAL A 190 7.79 -2.97 13.21
C VAL A 190 7.97 -1.54 13.69
N HIS A 191 8.83 -1.36 14.69
CA HIS A 191 9.13 -0.05 15.27
C HIS A 191 10.65 0.21 15.26
N GLY A 192 11.04 1.34 14.69
CA GLY A 192 12.42 1.83 14.74
C GLY A 192 12.54 2.97 15.73
N TRP A 193 13.44 2.84 16.71
CA TRP A 193 13.71 3.89 17.69
C TRP A 193 15.10 4.49 17.48
N LYS A 194 15.29 5.72 17.94
CA LYS A 194 16.58 6.41 17.91
C LYS A 194 16.99 6.77 19.32
N MET A 195 18.30 6.78 19.58
CA MET A 195 18.81 7.30 20.84
C MET A 195 18.44 8.77 21.01
N PRO A 196 17.97 9.19 22.20
CA PRO A 196 17.76 10.61 22.49
C PRO A 196 19.06 11.39 22.28
N ALA A 197 18.96 12.58 21.66
CA ALA A 197 20.13 13.41 21.34
C ALA A 197 20.97 13.80 22.58
N ALA A 198 20.39 13.76 23.79
CA ALA A 198 21.14 13.96 25.03
C ALA A 198 22.28 12.93 25.21
N TYR A 199 22.12 11.71 24.69
CA TYR A 199 23.13 10.65 24.77
C TYR A 199 24.19 10.72 23.68
N SER A 200 23.95 11.43 22.56
CA SER A 200 24.96 11.59 21.51
C SER A 200 26.14 12.49 21.92
N TYR A 201 26.01 13.23 23.03
CA TYR A 201 27.05 14.10 23.58
C TYR A 201 27.73 13.53 24.84
N ALA A 202 27.36 12.31 25.27
CA ALA A 202 27.98 11.66 26.42
C ALA A 202 29.29 10.97 26.00
N PRO A 203 30.47 11.37 26.55
CA PRO A 203 31.77 10.82 26.14
C PRO A 203 32.00 9.36 26.58
N PHE A 204 31.11 8.81 27.42
CA PHE A 204 31.13 7.41 27.86
C PHE A 204 29.76 6.80 27.59
N PHE A 205 29.63 6.14 26.44
CA PHE A 205 28.43 5.38 26.09
C PHE A 205 28.47 4.04 26.81
N ASP A 206 27.51 3.79 27.70
CA ASP A 206 27.32 2.49 28.34
C ASP A 206 26.42 1.61 27.46
N PRO A 207 26.92 0.47 26.93
CA PRO A 207 26.11 -0.49 26.18
C PRO A 207 24.90 -1.03 26.95
N ASP A 208 24.94 -1.04 28.28
CA ASP A 208 23.81 -1.50 29.09
C ASP A 208 22.65 -0.48 29.07
N ASN A 209 22.93 0.82 28.96
CA ASN A 209 21.89 1.84 28.78
C ASN A 209 21.11 1.65 27.46
N GLU A 210 21.80 1.27 26.38
CA GLU A 210 21.16 0.98 25.10
C GLU A 210 20.17 -0.18 25.22
N ARG A 211 20.59 -1.25 25.89
CA ARG A 211 19.77 -2.46 26.11
C ARG A 211 18.55 -2.16 26.96
N ASP A 212 18.70 -1.36 28.01
CA ASP A 212 17.61 -0.98 28.89
C ASP A 212 16.58 -0.10 28.17
N ILE A 213 17.03 0.87 27.35
CA ILE A 213 16.14 1.67 26.51
C ILE A 213 15.41 0.77 25.50
N GLY A 214 16.13 -0.12 24.82
CA GLY A 214 15.53 -1.06 23.86
C GLY A 214 14.47 -1.96 24.49
N ARG A 215 14.71 -2.46 25.71
CA ARG A 215 13.73 -3.25 26.48
C ARG A 215 12.51 -2.42 26.86
N SER A 216 12.72 -1.20 27.33
CA SER A 216 11.63 -0.26 27.65
C SER A 216 10.76 0.04 26.43
N VAL A 217 11.37 0.32 25.28
CA VAL A 217 10.67 0.54 24.01
C VAL A 217 9.89 -0.71 23.58
N THR A 218 10.48 -1.89 23.75
CA THR A 218 9.81 -3.16 23.46
C THR A 218 8.55 -3.36 24.32
N HIS A 219 8.63 -3.07 25.62
CA HIS A 219 7.46 -3.09 26.49
C HIS A 219 6.41 -2.07 26.07
N MET A 220 6.79 -0.83 25.74
CA MET A 220 5.85 0.20 25.28
C MET A 220 5.10 -0.19 24.00
N VAL A 221 5.79 -0.80 23.02
CA VAL A 221 5.14 -1.34 21.82
C VAL A 221 4.20 -2.49 22.18
N GLY A 222 4.61 -3.37 23.10
CA GLY A 222 3.77 -4.44 23.61
C GLY A 222 2.47 -3.90 24.22
N ASP A 223 2.57 -2.96 25.16
CA ASP A 223 1.44 -2.34 25.87
C ASP A 223 0.48 -1.64 24.91
N MET A 224 1.02 -0.95 23.90
CA MET A 224 0.25 -0.30 22.86
C MET A 224 -0.56 -1.30 22.00
N LEU A 225 -0.05 -2.51 21.78
CA LEU A 225 -0.72 -3.55 21.01
C LEU A 225 -1.71 -4.37 21.84
N LEU A 226 -1.63 -4.37 23.18
CA LEU A 226 -2.50 -5.17 24.04
C LEU A 226 -4.00 -4.92 23.82
N PRO A 227 -4.51 -3.67 23.74
CA PRO A 227 -5.93 -3.43 23.47
C PRO A 227 -6.40 -4.04 22.14
N TRP A 228 -5.53 -4.02 21.12
CA TRP A 228 -5.82 -4.57 19.81
C TRP A 228 -5.79 -6.10 19.81
N GLN A 229 -4.86 -6.72 20.53
CA GLN A 229 -4.83 -8.17 20.72
C GLN A 229 -6.09 -8.69 21.44
N HIS A 230 -6.60 -7.94 22.42
CA HIS A 230 -7.89 -8.27 23.05
C HIS A 230 -9.07 -8.11 22.10
N LYS A 231 -9.05 -7.09 21.23
CA LYS A 231 -10.11 -6.87 20.23
C LYS A 231 -10.09 -7.92 19.11
N PHE A 232 -8.92 -8.43 18.75
CA PHE A 232 -8.69 -9.39 17.66
C PHE A 232 -7.93 -10.63 18.16
N PRO A 233 -8.56 -11.50 18.98
CA PRO A 233 -7.87 -12.61 19.63
C PRO A 233 -7.39 -13.71 18.66
N HIS A 234 -7.89 -13.72 17.42
CA HIS A 234 -7.49 -14.68 16.39
C HIS A 234 -6.24 -14.25 15.61
N VAL A 235 -5.81 -12.99 15.75
CA VAL A 235 -4.63 -12.47 15.07
C VAL A 235 -3.40 -12.77 15.92
N ASN A 236 -2.49 -13.59 15.38
CA ASN A 236 -1.20 -13.83 16.02
C ASN A 236 -0.29 -12.61 15.81
N VAL A 237 0.00 -11.87 16.88
CA VAL A 237 0.78 -10.63 16.84
C VAL A 237 2.20 -10.86 17.31
N SER A 238 3.17 -10.43 16.50
CA SER A 238 4.57 -10.29 16.87
C SER A 238 5.01 -8.83 16.74
N HIS A 239 6.04 -8.42 17.47
CA HIS A 239 6.61 -7.08 17.36
C HIS A 239 8.13 -7.12 17.29
N ASN A 240 8.69 -6.34 16.37
CA ASN A 240 10.12 -6.23 16.13
C ASN A 240 10.55 -4.77 16.37
N VAL A 241 11.36 -4.59 17.41
CA VAL A 241 11.91 -3.29 17.80
C VAL A 241 13.42 -3.28 17.52
N PHE A 242 13.90 -2.23 16.87
CA PHE A 242 15.33 -2.09 16.51
C PHE A 242 15.76 -0.63 16.55
N MET A 243 17.05 -0.42 16.74
CA MET A 243 17.64 0.90 16.64
C MET A 243 17.79 1.31 15.17
N GLY A 244 17.35 2.52 14.83
CA GLY A 244 17.52 3.12 13.50
C GLY A 244 16.20 3.51 12.82
N SER A 245 16.28 3.85 11.53
CA SER A 245 15.11 4.27 10.75
C SER A 245 14.23 3.09 10.35
N ALA A 246 12.92 3.20 10.52
CA ALA A 246 11.99 2.11 10.21
C ALA A 246 11.89 1.73 8.72
N GLY A 247 12.18 2.66 7.81
CA GLY A 247 12.02 2.46 6.36
C GLY A 247 12.75 1.23 5.82
N GLY A 248 14.05 1.10 6.08
CA GLY A 248 14.85 -0.03 5.57
C GLY A 248 14.40 -1.39 6.13
N HIS A 249 13.96 -1.43 7.37
CA HIS A 249 13.47 -2.65 8.01
C HIS A 249 12.09 -3.06 7.50
N LEU A 250 11.18 -2.10 7.28
CA LEU A 250 9.89 -2.38 6.64
C LEU A 250 10.06 -2.87 5.20
N VAL A 251 10.99 -2.27 4.45
CA VAL A 251 11.35 -2.71 3.11
C VAL A 251 11.89 -4.15 3.12
N ARG A 252 12.76 -4.50 4.07
CA ARG A 252 13.23 -5.89 4.19
C ARG A 252 12.08 -6.84 4.59
N ALA A 253 11.28 -6.46 5.58
CA ALA A 253 10.14 -7.26 6.05
C ALA A 253 9.10 -7.50 4.95
N SER A 254 8.98 -6.57 4.00
CA SER A 254 8.04 -6.70 2.88
C SER A 254 8.31 -7.89 1.94
N GLN A 255 9.50 -8.49 1.96
CA GLN A 255 9.84 -9.64 1.10
C GLN A 255 9.02 -10.89 1.41
N GLY A 256 8.55 -11.06 2.64
CA GLY A 256 7.68 -12.17 3.07
C GLY A 256 6.25 -11.74 3.42
N ALA A 257 5.92 -10.45 3.21
CA ALA A 257 4.65 -9.89 3.62
C ALA A 257 3.57 -10.05 2.54
N GLY A 258 2.33 -10.27 2.96
CA GLY A 258 1.16 -10.21 2.08
C GLY A 258 0.66 -8.78 1.85
N LEU A 259 0.97 -7.89 2.79
CA LEU A 259 0.68 -6.46 2.75
C LEU A 259 1.59 -5.75 3.76
N VAL A 260 2.09 -4.58 3.39
CA VAL A 260 2.76 -3.66 4.32
C VAL A 260 1.83 -2.48 4.60
N VAL A 261 1.57 -2.18 5.86
CA VAL A 261 0.71 -1.08 6.29
C VAL A 261 1.58 0.02 6.90
N VAL A 262 1.45 1.24 6.39
CA VAL A 262 2.16 2.42 6.90
C VAL A 262 1.22 3.61 7.07
N GLY A 263 1.49 4.41 8.10
CA GLY A 263 0.79 5.67 8.32
C GLY A 263 1.30 6.79 7.41
N ARG A 264 0.38 7.66 6.97
CA ARG A 264 0.67 8.99 6.45
C ARG A 264 -0.03 10.02 7.32
N ARG A 265 0.72 10.96 7.88
CA ARG A 265 0.13 12.06 8.64
C ARG A 265 -0.59 13.05 7.75
N VAL A 266 -1.77 13.48 8.20
CA VAL A 266 -2.53 14.59 7.63
C VAL A 266 -2.09 15.88 8.33
N ARG A 267 -0.92 16.40 7.97
CA ARG A 267 -0.48 17.71 8.48
C ARG A 267 -1.31 18.82 7.83
N ARG A 268 -2.14 19.51 8.59
CA ARG A 268 -2.81 20.77 8.19
C ARG A 268 -1.84 21.96 8.19
N SER A 269 -0.68 21.81 7.53
CA SER A 269 0.33 22.87 7.39
C SER A 269 0.14 23.61 6.06
N PRO A 270 0.39 24.93 5.98
CA PRO A 270 0.27 25.70 4.74
C PRO A 270 1.20 25.23 3.59
N LEU A 271 2.16 24.36 3.87
CA LEU A 271 3.06 23.76 2.87
C LEU A 271 2.53 22.47 2.22
N GLY A 272 1.31 22.04 2.59
CA GLY A 272 0.65 20.87 1.99
C GLY A 272 0.95 19.56 2.72
N ALA A 273 0.26 18.49 2.30
CA ALA A 273 0.45 17.16 2.84
C ALA A 273 1.71 16.52 2.24
N HIS A 274 2.60 16.04 3.10
CA HIS A 274 3.84 15.37 2.69
C HIS A 274 3.88 13.95 3.22
N LEU A 275 4.40 13.05 2.39
CA LEU A 275 4.65 11.68 2.81
C LEU A 275 5.86 11.64 3.75
N GLY A 276 5.73 11.01 4.91
CA GLY A 276 6.85 10.83 5.83
C GLY A 276 7.97 9.98 5.21
N SER A 277 9.21 10.12 5.68
CA SER A 277 10.37 9.42 5.12
C SER A 277 10.23 7.90 5.13
N VAL A 278 9.56 7.34 6.14
CA VAL A 278 9.28 5.90 6.24
C VAL A 278 8.30 5.47 5.16
N ALA A 279 7.14 6.13 5.05
CA ALA A 279 6.15 5.81 4.02
C ALA A 279 6.73 6.01 2.61
N HIS A 280 7.54 7.05 2.40
CA HIS A 280 8.25 7.25 1.13
C HIS A 280 9.18 6.09 0.80
N ALA A 281 10.06 5.70 1.73
CA ALA A 281 10.95 4.55 1.51
C ALA A 281 10.17 3.26 1.22
N VAL A 282 9.08 3.00 1.92
CA VAL A 282 8.27 1.79 1.74
C VAL A 282 7.57 1.79 0.38
N LEU A 283 6.91 2.89 -0.02
CA LEU A 283 6.25 2.95 -1.34
C LEU A 283 7.25 2.76 -2.50
N HIS A 284 8.47 3.26 -2.33
CA HIS A 284 9.54 3.17 -3.33
C HIS A 284 10.38 1.90 -3.27
N HIS A 285 10.27 1.05 -2.23
CA HIS A 285 11.20 -0.08 -2.07
C HIS A 285 10.60 -1.41 -1.58
N ALA A 286 9.38 -1.43 -1.01
CA ALA A 286 8.86 -2.61 -0.31
C ALA A 286 8.25 -3.65 -1.25
N ALA A 287 8.81 -4.84 -1.44
CA ALA A 287 8.39 -5.91 -2.37
C ALA A 287 6.86 -6.20 -2.45
N ALA A 288 6.17 -6.23 -1.31
CA ALA A 288 4.74 -6.50 -1.21
C ALA A 288 3.85 -5.28 -1.54
N PRO A 289 2.53 -5.47 -1.75
CA PRO A 289 1.57 -4.36 -1.78
C PRO A 289 1.67 -3.49 -0.52
N VAL A 290 1.46 -2.18 -0.66
CA VAL A 290 1.60 -1.22 0.44
C VAL A 290 0.29 -0.47 0.66
N ALA A 291 -0.31 -0.64 1.83
CA ALA A 291 -1.43 0.17 2.31
C ALA A 291 -0.91 1.41 3.02
N VAL A 292 -1.35 2.58 2.56
CA VAL A 292 -1.07 3.88 3.17
C VAL A 292 -2.33 4.40 3.83
N ILE A 293 -2.26 4.61 5.14
CA ILE A 293 -3.40 5.00 5.96
C ILE A 293 -3.21 6.44 6.45
N ALA A 294 -4.14 7.31 6.08
CA ALA A 294 -4.18 8.67 6.60
C ALA A 294 -4.52 8.66 8.10
N HIS A 295 -3.73 9.36 8.91
CA HIS A 295 -3.98 9.54 10.34
C HIS A 295 -3.60 10.95 10.80
N ASP A 296 -4.10 11.34 11.98
CA ASP A 296 -3.85 12.64 12.61
C ASP A 296 -2.42 12.74 13.18
#